data_AF-A0A1B9L4U2-F1
#
_entry.id   AF-A0A1B9L4U2-F1
#
_cell.length_a   1.000
_cell.length_b   1.000
_cell.length_c   1.000
_cell.angle_alpha   90.00
_cell.angle_beta   90.00
_cell.angle_gamma   90.00
#
_symmetry.space_group_name_H-M   'P 1'
#
loop_
_entity.id
_entity.type
_entity.pdbx_description
1 polymer ?
#
loop_
_entity_poly.entity_id
_entity_poly.type
_entity_poly.pdbx_seq_one_letter_code
_entity_poly.pdbx_strand_id
1 'polypeptide(L)'
;MGFETWTPPPGWVDVVGRTVADSQDNLRKQIVIAGLKELTRIRICRLPTLILGGRIEWDTETAPGHYWIEIINDLSKMDGSEGFIESYGWYPKEPATFLKNFTADGCLNSDCKYFRDKDRKGEGEGEGEGEPNEAGRAIIKEEDKIYSLYPFDPHHNGRYTLPNSDKGEVNHPYLFVNDPRTEEDVIEEIRNFAISHISEEENKAVKKWSYAFERYTEYNCHTFLFNLLYEANLADRYILKDVHFMRFLASASDYKDEYRYTTDYHGHVIKLKNPESIRKQANEIYKKMKQVNDNAKKLADILKA
;
A
#
# COMPACT_ATOMS: atom_id res chain seq x y z
N MET A 1 -31.66 -35.77 -13.16
CA MET A 1 -30.61 -35.35 -14.11
C MET A 1 -29.68 -34.44 -13.30
N GLY A 2 -28.72 -34.97 -12.57
CA GLY A 2 -27.43 -35.49 -13.07
C GLY A 2 -26.36 -34.51 -12.58
N PHE A 3 -25.99 -34.59 -11.29
CA PHE A 3 -24.87 -33.80 -10.76
C PHE A 3 -23.58 -34.42 -11.30
N GLU A 4 -22.93 -33.76 -12.25
CA GLU A 4 -21.56 -34.09 -12.62
C GLU A 4 -20.67 -33.85 -11.40
N THR A 5 -20.12 -34.92 -10.85
CA THR A 5 -19.09 -34.85 -9.82
C THR A 5 -17.82 -34.31 -10.46
N TRP A 6 -17.60 -33.01 -10.36
CA TRP A 6 -16.33 -32.38 -10.71
C TRP A 6 -15.22 -32.99 -9.85
N THR A 7 -14.25 -33.63 -10.50
CA THR A 7 -13.07 -34.18 -9.85
C THR A 7 -11.95 -33.15 -10.00
N PRO A 8 -11.35 -32.64 -8.91
CA PRO A 8 -10.26 -31.67 -9.00
C PRO A 8 -9.04 -32.27 -9.73
N PRO A 9 -8.23 -31.44 -10.42
CA PRO A 9 -6.94 -31.88 -10.96
C PRO A 9 -6.03 -32.43 -9.85
N PRO A 10 -5.11 -33.35 -10.17
CA PRO A 10 -4.12 -33.85 -9.21
C PRO A 10 -3.33 -32.69 -8.59
N GLY A 11 -3.36 -32.56 -7.26
CA GLY A 11 -2.68 -31.50 -6.51
C GLY A 11 -3.60 -30.47 -5.83
N TRP A 12 -4.90 -30.51 -6.09
CA TRP A 12 -5.90 -29.68 -5.42
C TRP A 12 -6.44 -30.41 -4.17
N VAL A 13 -6.32 -29.79 -3.00
CA VAL A 13 -6.93 -30.28 -1.75
C VAL A 13 -8.12 -29.39 -1.41
N ASP A 14 -9.30 -30.00 -1.31
CA ASP A 14 -10.52 -29.33 -0.87
C ASP A 14 -10.46 -29.15 0.66
N VAL A 15 -10.24 -27.91 1.12
CA VAL A 15 -10.26 -27.58 2.54
C VAL A 15 -11.47 -26.68 2.78
N VAL A 16 -12.59 -27.32 3.11
CA VAL A 16 -13.88 -26.64 3.32
C VAL A 16 -13.87 -25.89 4.65
N GLY A 17 -13.50 -24.60 4.63
CA GLY A 17 -13.82 -23.65 5.69
C GLY A 17 -15.22 -23.09 5.46
N ARG A 18 -16.19 -23.38 6.35
CA ARG A 18 -17.55 -22.84 6.23
C ARG A 18 -17.55 -21.33 6.43
N THR A 19 -18.09 -20.59 5.46
CA THR A 19 -18.48 -19.18 5.60
C THR A 19 -19.96 -18.99 5.23
N VAL A 20 -20.53 -17.91 5.75
CA VAL A 20 -21.95 -17.71 6.10
C VAL A 20 -22.88 -17.56 4.88
N ALA A 21 -24.17 -17.76 5.12
CA ALA A 21 -25.24 -18.00 4.15
C ALA A 21 -25.59 -16.85 3.17
N ASP A 22 -25.92 -17.30 1.95
CA ASP A 22 -26.84 -16.74 0.96
C ASP A 22 -26.79 -15.24 0.66
N SER A 23 -25.95 -14.86 -0.30
CA SER A 23 -26.44 -14.59 -1.65
C SER A 23 -25.29 -14.36 -2.63
N GLN A 24 -25.25 -15.23 -3.64
CA GLN A 24 -24.36 -15.16 -4.81
C GLN A 24 -22.86 -15.28 -4.50
N ASP A 25 -22.57 -16.47 -3.98
CA ASP A 25 -21.31 -17.18 -3.96
C ASP A 25 -20.66 -17.27 -5.36
N ASN A 26 -19.98 -16.20 -5.79
CA ASN A 26 -18.97 -16.26 -6.83
C ASN A 26 -17.60 -16.58 -6.19
N LEU A 27 -17.49 -17.78 -5.60
CA LEU A 27 -16.27 -18.58 -5.48
C LEU A 27 -14.97 -17.76 -5.26
N ARG A 28 -14.73 -17.29 -4.04
CA ARG A 28 -13.34 -17.12 -3.54
C ARG A 28 -12.73 -18.51 -3.35
N LYS A 29 -12.38 -19.18 -4.46
CA LYS A 29 -11.46 -20.30 -4.43
C LYS A 29 -10.12 -19.76 -3.93
N GLN A 30 -9.70 -20.14 -2.72
CA GLN A 30 -8.27 -20.13 -2.40
C GLN A 30 -7.61 -21.01 -3.45
N ILE A 31 -6.92 -20.37 -4.40
CA ILE A 31 -6.20 -21.13 -5.42
C ILE A 31 -4.91 -21.59 -4.75
N VAL A 32 -4.92 -22.82 -4.24
CA VAL A 32 -3.70 -23.49 -3.79
C VAL A 32 -2.93 -23.88 -5.05
N ILE A 33 -2.12 -22.95 -5.55
CA ILE A 33 -1.24 -23.19 -6.69
C ILE A 33 0.08 -23.71 -6.14
N ALA A 34 0.48 -24.89 -6.60
CA ALA A 34 1.78 -25.45 -6.28
C ALA A 34 2.88 -24.41 -6.58
N GLY A 35 3.66 -24.04 -5.57
CA GLY A 35 4.72 -23.03 -5.73
C GLY A 35 4.45 -21.69 -5.05
N LEU A 36 3.24 -21.44 -4.53
CA LEU A 36 2.85 -20.18 -3.92
C LEU A 36 2.15 -20.37 -2.57
N LYS A 37 2.33 -19.40 -1.67
CA LYS A 37 1.61 -19.27 -0.40
C LYS A 37 1.01 -17.88 -0.34
N GLU A 38 -0.31 -17.78 -0.45
CA GLU A 38 -1.05 -16.52 -0.26
C GLU A 38 -1.08 -16.15 1.23
N LEU A 39 -0.85 -14.87 1.53
CA LEU A 39 -0.86 -14.34 2.89
C LEU A 39 -2.23 -13.70 3.18
N THR A 40 -3.17 -14.55 3.58
CA THR A 40 -4.59 -14.20 3.75
C THR A 40 -4.88 -13.19 4.86
N ARG A 41 -4.00 -13.08 5.86
CA ARG A 41 -4.12 -12.09 6.95
C ARG A 41 -3.62 -10.72 6.55
N ILE A 42 -2.88 -10.62 5.46
CA ILE A 42 -2.27 -9.37 5.01
C ILE A 42 -3.05 -8.86 3.80
N ARG A 43 -3.51 -7.63 3.86
CA ARG A 43 -4.17 -6.96 2.73
C ARG A 43 -3.34 -5.77 2.28
N ILE A 44 -3.08 -5.70 0.99
CA ILE A 44 -2.58 -4.51 0.35
C ILE A 44 -3.79 -3.75 -0.17
N CYS A 45 -3.94 -2.52 0.29
CA CYS A 45 -5.05 -1.67 -0.03
C CYS A 45 -4.60 -0.54 -0.94
N ARG A 46 -5.32 -0.38 -2.05
CA ARG A 46 -5.11 0.66 -3.04
C ARG A 46 -6.43 1.35 -3.33
N LEU A 47 -6.47 2.66 -3.17
CA LEU A 47 -7.62 3.46 -3.56
C LEU A 47 -7.32 4.29 -4.79
N PRO A 48 -8.15 4.23 -5.85
CA PRO A 48 -8.10 5.18 -6.95
C PRO A 48 -8.19 6.61 -6.42
N THR A 49 -7.21 7.46 -6.73
CA THR A 49 -7.33 8.88 -6.42
C THR A 49 -8.21 9.56 -7.44
N LEU A 50 -9.30 10.15 -6.97
CA LEU A 50 -9.94 11.27 -7.64
C LEU A 50 -9.10 12.52 -7.32
N ILE A 51 -8.08 12.80 -8.13
CA ILE A 51 -7.30 14.03 -7.91
C ILE A 51 -8.20 15.25 -8.17
N LEU A 52 -8.40 16.01 -7.09
CA LEU A 52 -8.81 17.41 -7.07
C LEU A 52 -8.04 18.24 -8.11
N GLY A 53 -8.74 18.61 -9.18
CA GLY A 53 -8.25 19.48 -10.25
C GLY A 53 -9.23 19.72 -11.41
N GLY A 54 -10.46 19.21 -11.34
CA GLY A 54 -11.50 19.58 -12.30
C GLY A 54 -11.32 19.03 -13.73
N ARG A 55 -10.53 17.96 -13.93
CA ARG A 55 -10.64 17.12 -15.13
C ARG A 55 -10.81 15.67 -14.73
N ILE A 56 -12.07 15.25 -14.74
CA ILE A 56 -12.46 13.86 -14.91
C ILE A 56 -11.92 13.45 -16.28
N GLU A 57 -10.97 12.52 -16.34
CA GLU A 57 -10.78 11.73 -17.56
C GLU A 57 -11.92 10.73 -17.59
N TRP A 58 -12.92 11.02 -18.43
CA TRP A 58 -14.18 10.27 -18.55
C TRP A 58 -14.01 8.86 -19.16
N ASP A 59 -12.80 8.28 -19.21
CA ASP A 59 -12.60 7.01 -19.94
C ASP A 59 -11.37 6.17 -19.51
N THR A 60 -10.84 6.34 -18.29
CA THR A 60 -9.72 5.51 -17.82
C THR A 60 -10.04 4.83 -16.50
N GLU A 61 -9.79 3.51 -16.47
CA GLU A 61 -9.50 2.70 -15.30
C GLU A 61 -8.72 3.56 -14.28
N THR A 62 -9.40 4.03 -13.23
CA THR A 62 -8.87 5.07 -12.35
C THR A 62 -7.64 4.56 -11.60
N ALA A 63 -6.51 5.27 -11.73
CA ALA A 63 -5.25 4.87 -11.13
C ALA A 63 -5.33 4.94 -9.58
N PRO A 64 -4.89 3.90 -8.85
CA PRO A 64 -4.76 3.95 -7.39
C PRO A 64 -3.82 5.07 -6.96
N GLY A 65 -4.21 5.97 -6.07
CA GLY A 65 -3.34 7.01 -5.53
C GLY A 65 -3.22 7.09 -4.02
N HIS A 66 -3.90 6.23 -3.24
CA HIS A 66 -3.57 6.05 -1.81
C HIS A 66 -3.36 4.58 -1.46
N TYR A 67 -2.32 4.33 -0.67
CA TYR A 67 -1.75 3.00 -0.46
C TYR A 67 -1.49 2.76 1.02
N TRP A 68 -1.92 1.59 1.50
CA TRP A 68 -1.57 1.11 2.83
C TRP A 68 -1.61 -0.42 2.86
N ILE A 69 -1.11 -0.99 3.95
CA ILE A 69 -1.21 -2.41 4.24
C ILE A 69 -2.03 -2.61 5.50
N GLU A 70 -2.78 -3.70 5.57
CA GLU A 70 -3.60 -4.08 6.72
C GLU A 70 -3.25 -5.51 7.16
N ILE A 71 -3.36 -5.75 8.46
CA ILE A 71 -3.21 -7.04 9.12
C ILE A 71 -4.52 -7.37 9.82
N ILE A 72 -5.07 -8.52 9.46
CA ILE A 72 -6.25 -9.15 10.06
C ILE A 72 -5.78 -10.00 11.24
N ASN A 73 -6.19 -9.64 12.44
CA ASN A 73 -5.77 -10.31 13.68
C ASN A 73 -6.75 -11.42 14.09
N ASP A 74 -8.03 -11.30 13.70
CA ASP A 74 -9.10 -12.27 13.91
C ASP A 74 -9.43 -13.00 12.60
N LEU A 75 -8.94 -14.23 12.49
CA LEU A 75 -9.12 -15.09 11.31
C LEU A 75 -10.60 -15.44 11.04
N SER A 76 -11.49 -15.26 12.03
CA SER A 76 -12.93 -15.47 11.80
C SER A 76 -13.59 -14.33 11.02
N LYS A 77 -12.86 -13.21 10.79
CA LYS A 77 -13.37 -11.96 10.20
C LYS A 77 -12.56 -11.49 8.99
N MET A 78 -12.19 -12.45 8.13
CA MET A 78 -11.40 -12.23 6.91
C MET A 78 -12.10 -11.40 5.83
N ASP A 79 -13.42 -11.20 5.94
CA ASP A 79 -14.20 -10.28 5.10
C ASP A 79 -13.92 -8.80 5.42
N GLY A 80 -13.14 -8.51 6.47
CA GLY A 80 -12.90 -7.16 6.95
C GLY A 80 -14.02 -6.62 7.85
N SER A 81 -14.89 -7.50 8.35
CA SER A 81 -15.78 -7.22 9.48
C SER A 81 -15.05 -7.22 10.83
N GLU A 82 -13.72 -7.38 10.82
CA GLU A 82 -12.91 -7.35 12.02
C GLU A 82 -13.05 -6.02 12.75
N GLY A 83 -13.40 -6.08 14.04
CA GLY A 83 -13.54 -4.89 14.88
C GLY A 83 -12.20 -4.21 15.20
N PHE A 84 -11.07 -4.82 14.81
CA PHE A 84 -9.73 -4.30 14.94
C PHE A 84 -8.87 -4.72 13.73
N ILE A 85 -8.59 -3.79 12.82
CA ILE A 85 -7.64 -4.02 11.73
C ILE A 85 -6.39 -3.21 12.05
N GLU A 86 -5.22 -3.84 12.00
CA GLU A 86 -3.93 -3.16 12.15
C GLU A 86 -3.49 -2.64 10.79
N SER A 87 -3.31 -1.34 10.62
CA SER A 87 -2.98 -0.73 9.32
C SER A 87 -1.65 0.00 9.34
N TYR A 88 -0.96 0.09 8.19
CA TYR A 88 0.28 0.86 8.04
C TYR A 88 0.37 1.60 6.70
N GLY A 89 0.60 2.91 6.75
CA GLY A 89 0.94 3.73 5.59
C GLY A 89 1.73 4.98 5.98
N TRP A 90 2.44 5.58 5.02
CA TRP A 90 3.32 6.74 5.25
C TRP A 90 2.73 8.04 4.70
N TYR A 91 2.43 8.97 5.59
CA TYR A 91 1.67 10.19 5.30
C TYR A 91 2.40 11.44 5.84
N PRO A 92 2.08 12.65 5.38
CA PRO A 92 2.71 13.86 5.90
C PRO A 92 2.16 14.19 7.29
N LYS A 93 3.00 14.76 8.18
CA LYS A 93 2.65 15.21 9.55
C LYS A 93 1.77 16.46 9.61
N GLU A 94 1.51 17.07 8.46
CA GLU A 94 0.64 18.22 8.26
C GLU A 94 0.10 18.18 6.83
N PRO A 95 -0.97 18.91 6.50
CA PRO A 95 -1.49 18.94 5.13
C PRO A 95 -0.41 19.41 4.14
N ALA A 96 0.02 18.49 3.27
CA ALA A 96 0.83 18.85 2.12
C ALA A 96 -0.11 19.46 1.06
N THR A 97 0.20 20.65 0.59
CA THR A 97 -0.58 21.31 -0.48
C THR A 97 0.33 21.51 -1.67
N PHE A 98 -0.21 21.51 -2.90
CA PHE A 98 0.56 21.84 -4.11
C PHE A 98 1.27 23.20 -4.03
N LEU A 99 0.83 24.09 -3.13
CA LEU A 99 1.38 25.43 -2.91
C LEU A 99 2.52 25.48 -1.87
N LYS A 100 2.59 24.50 -0.96
CA LYS A 100 3.69 24.38 0.01
C LYS A 100 4.55 23.21 -0.44
N ASN A 101 5.77 23.51 -0.90
CA ASN A 101 6.85 22.59 -1.25
C ASN A 101 6.53 21.12 -0.91
N PHE A 102 6.50 20.28 -1.94
CA PHE A 102 6.20 18.83 -1.98
C PHE A 102 6.95 17.90 -0.99
N THR A 103 7.35 18.39 0.17
CA THR A 103 8.09 17.70 1.21
C THR A 103 7.58 18.18 2.57
N ALA A 104 7.23 17.25 3.44
CA ALA A 104 6.88 17.48 4.85
C ALA A 104 7.64 16.48 5.73
N ASP A 105 7.57 16.63 7.05
CA ASP A 105 7.90 15.50 7.92
C ASP A 105 6.87 14.38 7.70
N GLY A 106 7.31 13.13 7.64
CA GLY A 106 6.40 12.01 7.53
C GLY A 106 6.02 11.43 8.89
N CYS A 107 4.85 10.79 8.94
CA CYS A 107 4.36 9.98 10.04
C CYS A 107 3.63 8.74 9.53
N LEU A 108 3.73 7.68 10.32
CA LEU A 108 2.97 6.46 10.11
C LEU A 108 1.49 6.73 10.44
N ASN A 109 0.59 6.32 9.55
CA ASN A 109 -0.88 6.43 9.68
C ASN A 109 -1.43 7.83 9.95
N SER A 110 -0.65 8.87 9.66
CA SER A 110 -0.95 10.24 10.08
C SER A 110 -1.04 10.42 11.60
N ASP A 111 -0.38 9.54 12.37
CA ASP A 111 -0.37 9.57 13.82
C ASP A 111 0.53 10.69 14.38
N CYS A 112 0.05 11.93 14.33
CA CYS A 112 0.79 13.10 14.81
C CYS A 112 -0.08 14.04 15.64
N LYS A 113 0.57 14.89 16.43
CA LYS A 113 -0.11 15.88 17.27
C LYS A 113 -1.09 16.75 16.47
N TYR A 114 -0.72 17.16 15.26
CA TYR A 114 -1.59 18.01 14.42
C TYR A 114 -2.93 17.34 14.13
N PHE A 115 -2.94 16.11 13.59
CA PHE A 115 -4.19 15.41 13.28
C PHE A 115 -4.94 15.01 14.56
N ARG A 116 -4.23 14.54 15.60
CA ARG A 116 -4.84 14.26 16.92
C ARG A 116 -5.52 15.48 17.54
N ASP A 117 -4.93 16.67 17.42
CA ASP A 117 -5.51 17.91 17.96
C ASP A 117 -6.64 18.45 17.05
N LYS A 118 -6.58 18.21 15.74
CA LYS A 118 -7.69 18.50 14.82
C LYS A 118 -8.91 17.64 15.17
N ASP A 119 -8.71 16.36 15.45
CA ASP A 119 -9.76 15.45 15.92
C ASP A 119 -10.44 15.99 17.18
N ARG A 120 -9.66 16.40 18.18
CA ARG A 120 -10.17 16.96 19.45
C ARG A 120 -10.95 18.27 19.29
N LYS A 121 -10.63 19.07 18.27
CA LYS A 121 -11.29 20.37 18.03
C LYS A 121 -12.57 20.25 17.22
N GLY A 122 -12.83 19.11 16.57
CA GLY A 122 -14.10 18.79 15.92
C GLY A 122 -15.27 18.59 16.89
N GLU A 123 -15.01 18.55 18.20
CA GLU A 123 -16.02 18.40 19.26
C GLU A 123 -16.76 19.71 19.63
N GLY A 124 -16.64 20.78 18.85
CA GLY A 124 -17.25 22.08 19.20
C GLY A 124 -17.65 22.91 17.99
N GLU A 125 -18.91 22.76 17.58
CA GLU A 125 -19.83 23.74 16.97
C GLU A 125 -20.73 23.08 15.91
N GLY A 126 -21.77 22.37 16.38
CA GLY A 126 -22.85 21.89 15.52
C GLY A 126 -23.48 20.61 16.05
N GLU A 127 -24.76 20.68 16.42
CA GLU A 127 -25.58 19.58 16.92
C GLU A 127 -25.64 18.41 15.93
N GLY A 128 -24.79 17.42 16.17
CA GLY A 128 -24.82 16.09 15.59
C GLY A 128 -23.78 15.26 16.32
N GLU A 129 -24.21 14.22 17.03
CA GLU A 129 -23.35 13.25 17.69
C GLU A 129 -22.46 12.53 16.65
N GLY A 130 -21.35 13.15 16.25
CA GLY A 130 -20.35 12.54 15.39
C GLY A 130 -19.23 11.97 16.25
N GLU A 131 -19.04 10.65 16.25
CA GLU A 131 -17.98 9.99 17.01
C GLU A 131 -16.61 10.60 16.67
N PRO A 132 -15.92 11.25 17.64
CA PRO A 132 -14.60 11.81 17.41
C PRO A 132 -13.58 10.68 17.45
N ASN A 133 -12.72 10.61 16.44
CA ASN A 133 -11.33 10.13 16.42
C ASN A 133 -11.04 9.75 14.97
N GLU A 134 -10.14 10.43 14.25
CA GLU A 134 -9.92 10.20 12.82
C GLU A 134 -8.48 9.83 12.47
N ALA A 135 -7.47 10.30 13.22
CA ALA A 135 -6.06 9.93 13.00
C ALA A 135 -5.81 8.44 13.27
N GLY A 136 -5.23 7.73 12.29
CA GLY A 136 -4.80 6.34 12.48
C GLY A 136 -3.65 6.26 13.48
N ARG A 137 -3.66 5.29 14.40
CA ARG A 137 -2.60 5.14 15.42
C ARG A 137 -1.43 4.33 14.84
N ALA A 138 -0.20 4.78 15.12
CA ALA A 138 1.03 4.15 14.65
C ALA A 138 1.54 3.07 15.60
N ILE A 139 1.37 3.27 16.90
CA ILE A 139 1.66 2.30 17.96
C ILE A 139 0.34 1.95 18.63
N ILE A 140 -0.04 0.68 18.55
CA ILE A 140 -1.35 0.22 19.01
C ILE A 140 -1.24 -0.18 20.48
N LYS A 141 -1.91 0.57 21.34
CA LYS A 141 -2.22 0.15 22.71
C LYS A 141 -3.61 -0.47 22.77
N GLU A 142 -3.89 -1.22 23.83
CA GLU A 142 -5.19 -1.92 23.98
C GLU A 142 -6.35 -0.93 23.90
N GLU A 143 -6.21 0.22 24.57
CA GLU A 143 -7.17 1.32 24.57
C GLU A 143 -7.31 2.06 23.22
N ASP A 144 -6.34 1.89 22.32
CA ASP A 144 -6.26 2.59 21.03
C ASP A 144 -6.73 1.74 19.85
N LYS A 145 -7.08 0.46 20.08
CA LYS A 145 -7.50 -0.48 19.02
C LYS A 145 -8.66 0.05 18.18
N ILE A 146 -9.63 0.69 18.82
CA ILE A 146 -10.80 1.31 18.13
C ILE A 146 -10.40 2.45 17.18
N TYR A 147 -9.18 2.99 17.30
CA TYR A 147 -8.67 4.11 16.51
C TYR A 147 -7.62 3.70 15.47
N SER A 148 -7.11 2.47 15.53
CA SER A 148 -6.12 1.93 14.59
C SER A 148 -6.73 1.32 13.33
N LEU A 149 -8.05 1.31 13.21
CA LEU A 149 -8.77 0.55 12.18
C LEU A 149 -8.32 0.89 10.76
N TYR A 150 -8.06 2.16 10.48
CA TYR A 150 -7.68 2.64 9.14
C TYR A 150 -6.67 3.78 9.25
N PRO A 151 -5.75 3.91 8.28
CA PRO A 151 -4.91 5.10 8.20
C PRO A 151 -5.77 6.32 7.88
N PHE A 152 -5.38 7.46 8.43
CA PHE A 152 -5.99 8.73 8.08
C PHE A 152 -5.29 9.34 6.87
N ASP A 153 -6.07 9.79 5.89
CA ASP A 153 -5.52 10.52 4.76
C ASP A 153 -5.77 12.02 4.89
N PRO A 154 -4.70 12.81 5.08
CA PRO A 154 -4.83 14.25 5.21
C PRO A 154 -5.28 14.97 3.93
N HIS A 155 -5.23 14.31 2.77
CA HIS A 155 -5.71 14.87 1.50
C HIS A 155 -7.22 14.68 1.29
N HIS A 156 -7.84 13.70 1.95
CA HIS A 156 -9.25 13.37 1.80
C HIS A 156 -10.13 13.79 3.00
N ASN A 157 -9.53 14.37 4.05
CA ASN A 157 -10.23 14.87 5.25
C ASN A 157 -11.24 13.85 5.82
N GLY A 158 -10.83 12.59 5.94
CA GLY A 158 -11.64 11.55 6.56
C GLY A 158 -10.85 10.24 6.72
N ARG A 159 -11.35 9.35 7.59
CA ARG A 159 -10.92 7.95 7.64
C ARG A 159 -11.36 7.24 6.36
N TYR A 160 -10.57 6.28 5.91
CA TYR A 160 -11.06 5.27 4.97
C TYR A 160 -11.98 4.28 5.70
N THR A 161 -13.19 4.71 6.05
CA THR A 161 -14.21 3.90 6.73
C THR A 161 -14.96 3.02 5.75
N LEU A 162 -14.44 1.85 5.41
CA LEU A 162 -15.08 1.09 4.33
C LEU A 162 -15.37 -0.37 4.74
N PRO A 163 -16.31 -0.61 5.67
CA PRO A 163 -17.13 -1.82 5.55
C PRO A 163 -18.11 -1.68 4.36
N ASN A 164 -18.62 -0.44 4.11
CA ASN A 164 -19.63 0.00 3.13
C ASN A 164 -19.21 0.42 1.72
N SER A 165 -18.01 0.96 1.47
CA SER A 165 -17.69 1.32 0.08
C SER A 165 -17.21 0.11 -0.66
N ASP A 166 -17.37 0.15 -1.97
CA ASP A 166 -16.55 -0.62 -2.89
C ASP A 166 -15.09 -0.30 -2.56
N LYS A 167 -14.46 -1.10 -1.69
CA LYS A 167 -13.03 -1.03 -1.43
C LYS A 167 -12.38 -1.05 -2.82
N GLY A 168 -11.41 -0.16 -3.05
CA GLY A 168 -10.59 -0.24 -4.27
C GLY A 168 -9.90 -1.61 -4.38
N GLU A 169 -8.95 -1.76 -5.29
CA GLU A 169 -8.24 -3.04 -5.45
C GLU A 169 -7.57 -3.48 -4.13
N VAL A 170 -8.21 -4.42 -3.43
CA VAL A 170 -7.67 -5.11 -2.26
C VAL A 170 -7.11 -6.44 -2.73
N ASN A 171 -5.86 -6.73 -2.37
CA ASN A 171 -5.27 -8.04 -2.62
C ASN A 171 -4.38 -8.53 -1.49
N HIS A 172 -4.16 -9.84 -1.52
CA HIS A 172 -3.20 -10.49 -0.65
C HIS A 172 -1.84 -10.61 -1.36
N PRO A 173 -0.72 -10.38 -0.64
CA PRO A 173 0.60 -10.71 -1.15
C PRO A 173 0.87 -12.22 -1.07
N TYR A 174 1.92 -12.65 -1.77
CA TYR A 174 2.33 -14.04 -1.84
C TYR A 174 3.79 -14.22 -1.42
N LEU A 175 4.07 -15.36 -0.80
CA LEU A 175 5.40 -15.96 -0.69
C LEU A 175 5.57 -17.05 -1.75
N PHE A 176 6.81 -17.27 -2.18
CA PHE A 176 7.15 -18.44 -3.00
C PHE A 176 7.36 -19.67 -2.11
N VAL A 177 7.03 -20.87 -2.59
CA VAL A 177 7.03 -22.12 -1.80
C VAL A 177 8.35 -22.46 -1.10
N ASN A 178 9.47 -21.98 -1.61
CA ASN A 178 10.79 -22.22 -1.02
C ASN A 178 11.12 -21.23 0.12
N ASP A 179 10.22 -20.27 0.40
CA ASP A 179 10.36 -19.35 1.50
C ASP A 179 9.92 -20.05 2.80
N PRO A 180 10.82 -20.19 3.80
CA PRO A 180 10.52 -20.93 5.03
C PRO A 180 9.64 -20.15 6.01
N ARG A 181 9.39 -18.86 5.76
CA ARG A 181 8.70 -17.98 6.71
C ARG A 181 7.24 -18.36 6.88
N THR A 182 6.78 -18.32 8.13
CA THR A 182 5.36 -18.37 8.46
C THR A 182 4.69 -17.04 8.11
N GLU A 183 3.36 -17.02 8.08
CA GLU A 183 2.66 -15.75 7.88
C GLU A 183 2.86 -14.80 9.09
N GLU A 184 3.03 -15.34 10.30
CA GLU A 184 3.33 -14.54 11.49
C GLU A 184 4.73 -13.91 11.40
N ASP A 185 5.73 -14.63 10.88
CA ASP A 185 7.06 -14.07 10.65
C ASP A 185 7.00 -12.86 9.69
N VAL A 186 6.20 -12.96 8.62
CA VAL A 186 6.01 -11.84 7.68
C VAL A 186 5.28 -10.67 8.34
N ILE A 187 4.24 -10.95 9.14
CA ILE A 187 3.54 -9.91 9.90
C ILE A 187 4.51 -9.16 10.81
N GLU A 188 5.39 -9.88 11.50
CA GLU A 188 6.40 -9.29 12.37
C GLU A 188 7.43 -8.46 11.58
N GLU A 189 7.85 -8.92 10.39
CA GLU A 189 8.69 -8.11 9.49
C GLU A 189 7.99 -6.82 9.03
N ILE A 190 6.69 -6.87 8.71
CA ILE A 190 5.89 -5.69 8.36
C ILE A 190 5.85 -4.70 9.53
N ARG A 191 5.59 -5.18 10.75
CA ARG A 191 5.61 -4.37 11.97
C ARG A 191 6.96 -3.71 12.19
N ASN A 192 8.04 -4.49 12.10
CA ASN A 192 9.40 -3.98 12.26
C ASN A 192 9.76 -2.94 11.20
N PHE A 193 9.36 -3.17 9.94
CA PHE A 193 9.50 -2.19 8.88
C PHE A 193 8.75 -0.91 9.22
N ALA A 194 7.47 -0.99 9.61
CA ALA A 194 6.66 0.17 9.97
C ALA A 194 7.25 0.94 11.17
N ILE A 195 7.63 0.25 12.25
CA ILE A 195 8.26 0.84 13.45
C ILE A 195 9.57 1.54 13.10
N SER A 196 10.36 1.04 12.14
CA SER A 196 11.60 1.71 11.71
C SER A 196 11.38 3.12 11.11
N HIS A 197 10.13 3.48 10.81
CA HIS A 197 9.73 4.82 10.34
C HIS A 197 9.33 5.76 11.47
N ILE A 198 9.12 5.23 12.68
CA ILE A 198 8.87 6.00 13.89
C ILE A 198 10.23 6.47 14.42
N SER A 199 10.37 7.78 14.60
CA SER A 199 11.54 8.35 15.27
C SER A 199 11.25 8.46 16.75
N GLU A 200 11.76 7.54 17.56
CA GLU A 200 11.63 7.59 19.03
C GLU A 200 12.62 8.57 19.68
N GLU A 201 13.70 8.94 18.98
CA GLU A 201 14.71 9.86 19.49
C GLU A 201 14.44 11.30 19.06
N GLU A 202 14.43 12.23 20.02
CA GLU A 202 14.26 13.68 19.78
C GLU A 202 15.31 14.28 18.82
N ASN A 203 16.42 13.56 18.59
CA ASN A 203 17.55 14.03 17.77
C ASN A 203 17.74 13.27 16.45
N LYS A 204 16.90 12.27 16.14
CA LYS A 204 17.01 11.54 14.87
C LYS A 204 16.19 12.27 13.81
N ALA A 205 16.81 12.51 12.65
CA ALA A 205 16.13 13.18 11.54
C ALA A 205 14.88 12.38 11.15
N VAL A 206 13.71 13.00 11.30
CA VAL A 206 12.44 12.41 10.87
C VAL A 206 12.52 12.17 9.36
N LYS A 207 12.23 10.94 8.92
CA LYS A 207 12.12 10.64 7.49
C LYS A 207 11.13 11.62 6.88
N LYS A 208 11.51 12.26 5.78
CA LYS A 208 10.61 13.19 5.11
C LYS A 208 9.56 12.41 4.33
N TRP A 209 8.34 12.92 4.34
CA TRP A 209 7.34 12.57 3.35
C TRP A 209 7.52 13.49 2.13
N SER A 210 7.42 12.98 0.91
CA SER A 210 7.48 13.82 -0.29
C SER A 210 6.68 13.27 -1.47
N TYR A 211 6.16 14.17 -2.29
CA TYR A 211 5.46 13.84 -3.53
C TYR A 211 6.17 14.48 -4.71
N ALA A 212 6.87 13.72 -5.54
CA ALA A 212 7.71 14.31 -6.58
C ALA A 212 7.39 13.77 -7.97
N PHE A 213 6.09 13.55 -8.25
CA PHE A 213 5.60 13.02 -9.52
C PHE A 213 6.33 11.74 -9.94
N GLU A 214 6.33 10.76 -9.04
CA GLU A 214 6.92 9.44 -9.28
C GLU A 214 8.44 9.46 -9.52
N ARG A 215 9.15 10.46 -8.95
CA ARG A 215 10.62 10.50 -9.00
C ARG A 215 11.24 9.50 -8.03
N TYR A 216 12.37 8.92 -8.42
CA TYR A 216 13.12 7.95 -7.59
C TYR A 216 13.50 8.45 -6.18
N THR A 217 13.51 9.77 -5.96
CA THR A 217 13.82 10.40 -4.66
C THR A 217 12.61 10.61 -3.76
N GLU A 218 11.40 10.34 -4.26
CA GLU A 218 10.18 10.56 -3.48
C GLU A 218 10.03 9.52 -2.37
N TYR A 219 9.32 9.92 -1.32
CA TYR A 219 9.04 9.04 -0.20
C TYR A 219 7.64 9.30 0.38
N ASN A 220 6.63 8.59 -0.10
CA ASN A 220 5.21 8.72 0.26
C ASN A 220 4.57 7.34 0.53
N CYS A 221 3.24 7.28 0.61
CA CYS A 221 2.49 6.06 0.85
C CYS A 221 2.71 4.98 -0.23
N HIS A 222 2.95 5.34 -1.49
CA HIS A 222 3.22 4.40 -2.59
C HIS A 222 4.59 3.76 -2.40
N THR A 223 5.62 4.60 -2.30
CA THR A 223 6.99 4.12 -2.13
C THR A 223 7.18 3.41 -0.80
N PHE A 224 6.40 3.75 0.23
CA PHE A 224 6.38 3.00 1.49
C PHE A 224 5.94 1.56 1.24
N LEU A 225 4.84 1.34 0.51
CA LEU A 225 4.42 0.00 0.10
C LEU A 225 5.48 -0.69 -0.77
N PHE A 226 6.04 -0.02 -1.77
CA PHE A 226 7.03 -0.65 -2.66
C PHE A 226 8.28 -1.08 -1.90
N ASN A 227 8.75 -0.26 -0.97
CA ASN A 227 9.86 -0.62 -0.09
C ASN A 227 9.46 -1.75 0.88
N LEU A 228 8.23 -1.76 1.41
CA LEU A 228 7.74 -2.87 2.24
C LEU A 228 7.76 -4.19 1.46
N LEU A 229 7.26 -4.19 0.22
CA LEU A 229 7.28 -5.38 -0.64
C LEU A 229 8.70 -5.88 -0.91
N TYR A 230 9.66 -4.95 -1.05
CA TYR A 230 11.07 -5.30 -1.18
C TYR A 230 11.64 -5.87 0.14
N GLU A 231 11.50 -5.17 1.26
CA GLU A 231 12.12 -5.53 2.54
C GLU A 231 11.55 -6.85 3.08
N ALA A 232 10.24 -7.07 2.95
CA ALA A 232 9.58 -8.33 3.32
C ALA A 232 9.63 -9.40 2.21
N ASN A 233 10.25 -9.10 1.06
CA ASN A 233 10.36 -9.97 -0.12
C ASN A 233 9.02 -10.61 -0.54
N LEU A 234 7.99 -9.77 -0.66
CA LEU A 234 6.64 -10.19 -1.00
C LEU A 234 6.37 -10.03 -2.50
N ALA A 235 5.58 -10.93 -3.07
CA ALA A 235 5.08 -10.81 -4.43
C ALA A 235 3.66 -10.26 -4.42
N ASP A 236 3.40 -9.28 -5.28
CA ASP A 236 2.10 -8.64 -5.41
C ASP A 236 1.63 -8.70 -6.87
N ARG A 237 0.42 -9.23 -7.06
CA ARG A 237 -0.19 -9.48 -8.38
C ARG A 237 -0.53 -8.20 -9.15
N TYR A 238 -0.70 -7.06 -8.48
CA TYR A 238 -1.13 -5.82 -9.12
C TYR A 238 0.00 -4.85 -9.46
N ILE A 239 1.21 -5.09 -8.94
CA ILE A 239 2.39 -4.24 -9.19
C ILE A 239 2.69 -4.04 -10.69
N LEU A 240 2.44 -5.04 -11.54
CA LEU A 240 2.69 -4.93 -12.98
C LEU A 240 1.70 -4.00 -13.72
N LYS A 241 0.58 -3.66 -13.09
CA LYS A 241 -0.43 -2.74 -13.62
C LYS A 241 -0.42 -1.38 -12.89
N ASP A 242 0.39 -1.26 -11.85
CA ASP A 242 0.45 -0.10 -11.00
C ASP A 242 1.25 1.02 -11.69
N VAL A 243 0.55 2.06 -12.14
CA VAL A 243 1.16 3.15 -12.92
C VAL A 243 2.19 3.93 -12.11
N HIS A 244 1.98 4.09 -10.80
CA HIS A 244 2.91 4.79 -9.92
C HIS A 244 4.18 3.99 -9.72
N PHE A 245 4.06 2.67 -9.49
CA PHE A 245 5.21 1.78 -9.43
C PHE A 245 6.01 1.81 -10.75
N MET A 246 5.33 1.69 -11.89
CA MET A 246 5.98 1.66 -13.20
C MET A 246 6.72 2.97 -13.50
N ARG A 247 6.14 4.13 -13.17
CA ARG A 247 6.79 5.43 -13.31
C ARG A 247 7.94 5.61 -12.33
N PHE A 248 7.79 5.18 -11.08
CA PHE A 248 8.84 5.23 -10.07
C PHE A 248 10.06 4.37 -10.46
N LEU A 249 9.81 3.14 -10.93
CA LEU A 249 10.84 2.24 -11.44
C LEU A 249 11.53 2.83 -12.69
N ALA A 250 10.77 3.39 -13.63
CA ALA A 250 11.32 4.05 -14.81
C ALA A 250 12.20 5.26 -14.42
N SER A 251 11.75 6.07 -13.47
CA SER A 251 12.55 7.18 -12.93
C SER A 251 13.87 6.69 -12.35
N ALA A 252 13.86 5.63 -11.53
CA ALA A 252 15.10 5.06 -11.00
C ALA A 252 16.01 4.51 -12.12
N SER A 253 15.43 3.91 -13.16
CA SER A 253 16.17 3.41 -14.32
C SER A 253 16.80 4.52 -15.16
N ASP A 254 16.16 5.68 -15.32
CA ASP A 254 16.70 6.79 -16.09
C ASP A 254 17.83 7.51 -15.32
N TYR A 255 17.68 7.63 -14.01
CA TYR A 255 18.63 8.36 -13.17
C TYR A 255 19.86 7.55 -12.77
N LYS A 256 19.83 6.21 -12.85
CA LYS A 256 21.01 5.36 -12.61
C LYS A 256 22.07 5.47 -13.72
N ASP A 257 21.67 5.84 -14.94
CA ASP A 257 22.56 5.91 -16.10
C ASP A 257 23.35 7.24 -16.14
N GLU A 258 24.47 7.28 -16.89
CA GLU A 258 25.29 8.49 -16.99
C GLU A 258 24.54 9.66 -17.62
N TYR A 259 23.69 9.37 -18.60
CA TYR A 259 22.92 10.37 -19.32
C TYR A 259 21.45 9.99 -19.32
N ARG A 260 20.59 10.99 -19.12
CA ARG A 260 19.15 10.89 -19.33
C ARG A 260 18.70 11.87 -20.40
N TYR A 261 17.59 11.57 -21.03
CA TYR A 261 17.02 12.39 -22.10
C TYR A 261 15.67 12.94 -21.64
N THR A 262 15.42 14.22 -21.90
CA THR A 262 14.14 14.88 -21.60
C THR A 262 13.76 15.77 -22.78
N THR A 263 12.50 16.18 -22.86
CA THR A 263 12.03 17.10 -23.91
C THR A 263 11.70 18.45 -23.32
N ASP A 264 12.10 19.53 -24.00
CA ASP A 264 11.63 20.87 -23.66
C ASP A 264 10.17 21.10 -24.09
N TYR A 265 9.62 22.28 -23.78
CA TYR A 265 8.25 22.66 -24.17
C TYR A 265 8.02 22.73 -25.69
N HIS A 266 9.07 22.69 -26.50
CA HIS A 266 9.02 22.67 -27.97
C HIS A 266 9.26 21.26 -28.55
N GLY A 267 9.42 20.24 -27.69
CA GLY A 267 9.68 18.86 -28.10
C GLY A 267 11.13 18.55 -28.46
N HIS A 268 12.08 19.46 -28.22
CA HIS A 268 13.49 19.19 -28.48
C HIS A 268 14.06 18.26 -27.41
N VAL A 269 14.79 17.22 -27.86
CA VAL A 269 15.45 16.27 -26.96
C VAL A 269 16.72 16.89 -26.36
N ILE A 270 16.72 17.03 -25.04
CA ILE A 270 17.84 17.50 -24.23
C ILE A 270 18.52 16.30 -23.57
N LYS A 271 19.83 16.19 -23.78
CA LYS A 271 20.70 15.23 -23.09
C LYS A 271 21.23 15.84 -21.80
N LEU A 272 20.94 15.23 -20.66
CA LEU A 272 21.38 15.68 -19.34
C LEU A 272 22.34 14.65 -18.74
N LYS A 273 23.47 15.12 -18.19
CA LYS A 273 24.42 14.27 -17.46
C LYS A 273 23.99 14.16 -16.00
N ASN A 274 23.86 12.94 -15.49
CA ASN A 274 23.54 12.70 -14.09
C ASN A 274 24.82 12.73 -13.22
N PRO A 275 24.84 13.49 -12.12
CA PRO A 275 25.92 13.43 -11.13
C PRO A 275 26.13 12.02 -10.58
N GLU A 276 27.36 11.68 -10.21
CA GLU A 276 27.69 10.35 -9.69
C GLU A 276 26.89 9.97 -8.43
N SER A 277 26.68 10.91 -7.52
CA SER A 277 25.88 10.71 -6.31
C SER A 277 24.43 10.35 -6.63
N ILE A 278 23.83 11.03 -7.61
CA ILE A 278 22.48 10.74 -8.11
C ILE A 278 22.41 9.35 -8.72
N ARG A 279 23.38 8.98 -9.57
CA ARG A 279 23.43 7.66 -10.21
C ARG A 279 23.52 6.54 -9.17
N LYS A 280 24.37 6.71 -8.16
CA LYS A 280 24.52 5.74 -7.07
C LYS A 280 23.21 5.56 -6.32
N GLN A 281 22.55 6.65 -5.92
CA GLN A 281 21.26 6.58 -5.21
C GLN A 281 20.16 5.92 -6.07
N ALA A 282 20.01 6.36 -7.33
CA ALA A 282 19.01 5.82 -8.24
C ALA A 282 19.25 4.34 -8.57
N ASN A 283 20.51 3.91 -8.68
CA ASN A 283 20.85 2.51 -8.92
C ASN A 283 20.46 1.61 -7.75
N GLU A 284 20.61 2.06 -6.50
CA GLU A 284 20.17 1.29 -5.34
C GLU A 284 18.65 1.16 -5.32
N ILE A 285 17.90 2.25 -5.56
CA ILE A 285 16.44 2.20 -5.69
C ILE A 285 16.02 1.28 -6.85
N TYR A 286 16.68 1.39 -8.00
CA TYR A 286 16.38 0.56 -9.17
C TYR A 286 16.56 -0.93 -8.87
N LYS A 287 17.63 -1.33 -8.18
CA LYS A 287 17.83 -2.74 -7.79
C LYS A 287 16.68 -3.25 -6.92
N LYS A 288 16.27 -2.47 -5.92
CA LYS A 288 15.16 -2.82 -5.02
C LYS A 288 13.85 -2.99 -5.80
N MET A 289 13.49 -1.98 -6.58
CA MET A 289 12.24 -2.00 -7.34
C MET A 289 12.26 -3.04 -8.46
N LYS A 290 13.42 -3.32 -9.05
CA LYS A 290 13.58 -4.42 -9.99
C LYS A 290 13.26 -5.77 -9.33
N GLN A 291 13.71 -6.02 -8.10
CA GLN A 291 13.33 -7.25 -7.38
C GLN A 291 11.82 -7.33 -7.15
N VAL A 292 11.16 -6.24 -6.74
CA VAL A 292 9.69 -6.18 -6.58
C VAL A 292 9.00 -6.51 -7.90
N ASN A 293 9.45 -5.91 -9.00
CA ASN A 293 8.95 -6.18 -10.35
C ASN A 293 9.18 -7.66 -10.77
N ASP A 294 10.36 -8.21 -10.51
CA ASP A 294 10.71 -9.58 -10.88
C ASP A 294 9.91 -10.61 -10.07
N ASN A 295 9.67 -10.34 -8.78
CA ASN A 295 8.76 -11.13 -7.94
C ASN A 295 7.34 -11.11 -8.51
N ALA A 296 6.84 -9.93 -8.93
CA ALA A 296 5.51 -9.80 -9.54
C ALA A 296 5.41 -10.53 -10.89
N LYS A 297 6.45 -10.48 -11.74
CA LYS A 297 6.52 -11.24 -13.00
C LYS A 297 6.50 -12.74 -12.75
N LYS A 298 7.34 -13.22 -11.83
CA LYS A 298 7.40 -14.64 -11.45
C LYS A 298 6.05 -15.12 -10.92
N LEU A 299 5.38 -14.33 -10.08
CA LEU A 299 4.03 -14.61 -9.61
C LEU A 299 3.06 -14.71 -10.80
N ALA A 300 3.04 -13.72 -11.69
CA ALA A 300 2.16 -13.71 -12.85
C ALA A 300 2.38 -14.92 -13.78
N ASP A 301 3.61 -15.39 -13.93
CA ASP A 301 3.94 -16.58 -14.72
C ASP A 301 3.41 -17.86 -14.07
N ILE A 302 3.52 -17.99 -12.74
CA ILE A 302 2.96 -19.12 -11.99
C ILE A 302 1.42 -19.12 -12.03
N LEU A 303 0.78 -17.95 -11.91
CA LEU A 303 -0.68 -17.83 -11.94
C LEU A 303 -1.29 -18.13 -13.31
N LYS A 304 -0.49 -18.10 -14.40
CA LYS A 304 -0.92 -18.45 -15.76
C LYS A 304 -0.76 -19.94 -16.08
N ALA A 305 0.02 -20.68 -15.29
CA ALA A 305 0.31 -22.10 -15.47
C ALA A 305 -0.77 -22.98 -14.82
#